data_AF-A0A3D4TZH4-F1
#
_entry.id   AF-A0A3D4TZH4-F1
#
_cell.length_a   1.000
_cell.length_b   1.000
_cell.length_c   1.000
_cell.angle_alpha   90.00
_cell.angle_beta   90.00
_cell.angle_gamma   90.00
#
_symmetry.space_group_name_H-M   'P 1'
#
loop_
_entity.id
_entity.type
_entity.pdbx_description
1 polymer ?
#
loop_
_entity_poly.entity_id
_entity_poly.type
_entity_poly.pdbx_seq_one_letter_code
_entity_poly.pdbx_strand_id
1 'polypeptide(L)'
;MNKSFKFLFILLVVGIAISFLYYRQKGKINISKSDSQEINTSATKSEICSDIITEMATDSGISKFNGTIKPINFNSLPDAKSFKTVIANSYKQGANFAGHYNLAFWGCGTDCFGMAITDLITGNIVEYSPVHEGYYLGGYEPDNRLIILNPVNAGMERQVYSLSESNIQNNVLELVCSEISQKDMYPQIIN
;
A
#
# COMPACT_ATOMS: atom_id res chain seq x y z
N MET A 1 -1.85 -19.90 68.41
CA MET A 1 -1.76 -19.27 67.07
C MET A 1 -0.99 -17.96 67.19
N ASN A 2 0.27 -17.96 66.78
CA ASN A 2 1.27 -16.96 67.17
C ASN A 2 0.98 -15.57 66.58
N LYS A 3 1.03 -14.53 67.42
CA LYS A 3 0.75 -13.12 67.04
C LYS A 3 1.59 -12.66 65.82
N SER A 4 2.79 -13.21 65.65
CA SER A 4 3.66 -12.95 64.50
C SER A 4 3.07 -13.43 63.16
N PHE A 5 2.38 -14.58 63.14
CA PHE A 5 1.77 -15.11 61.92
C PHE A 5 0.54 -14.32 61.47
N LYS A 6 -0.20 -13.74 62.43
CA LYS A 6 -1.32 -12.83 62.13
C LYS A 6 -0.83 -11.54 61.47
N PHE A 7 0.32 -11.02 61.87
CA PHE A 7 0.87 -9.77 61.31
C PHE A 7 1.34 -9.96 59.87
N LEU A 8 2.00 -11.09 59.58
CA LEU A 8 2.45 -11.41 58.22
C LEU A 8 1.27 -11.61 57.25
N PHE A 9 0.19 -12.24 57.72
CA PHE A 9 -1.03 -12.44 56.92
C PHE A 9 -1.73 -11.12 56.59
N ILE A 10 -1.76 -10.18 57.55
CA ILE A 10 -2.34 -8.84 57.33
C ILE A 10 -1.55 -8.08 56.26
N LEU A 11 -0.22 -8.10 56.30
CA LEU A 11 0.61 -7.42 55.29
C LEU A 11 0.40 -7.99 53.87
N LEU A 12 0.25 -9.31 53.76
CA LEU A 12 0.04 -9.97 52.48
C LEU A 12 -1.33 -9.61 51.86
N VAL A 13 -2.40 -9.58 52.68
CA VAL A 13 -3.74 -9.20 52.21
C VAL A 13 -3.81 -7.71 51.84
N VAL A 14 -3.13 -6.84 52.59
CA VAL A 14 -3.05 -5.40 52.27
C VAL A 14 -2.30 -5.15 50.96
N GLY A 15 -1.19 -5.86 50.72
CA GLY A 15 -0.43 -5.76 49.47
C GLY A 15 -1.21 -6.18 48.22
N ILE A 16 -2.01 -7.25 48.33
CA ILE A 16 -2.90 -7.70 47.25
C ILE A 16 -4.00 -6.67 47.00
N ALA A 17 -4.62 -6.12 48.05
CA ALA A 17 -5.67 -5.11 47.92
C ALA A 17 -5.14 -3.82 47.24
N ILE A 18 -3.94 -3.37 47.60
CA ILE A 18 -3.32 -2.18 46.99
C ILE A 18 -3.01 -2.44 45.50
N SER A 19 -2.46 -3.60 45.16
CA SER A 19 -2.23 -3.99 43.76
C SER A 19 -3.53 -4.07 42.95
N PHE A 20 -4.61 -4.58 43.54
CA PHE A 20 -5.92 -4.67 42.89
C PHE A 20 -6.56 -3.29 42.68
N LEU A 21 -6.42 -2.38 43.64
CA LEU A 21 -6.89 -0.99 43.51
C LEU A 21 -6.09 -0.23 42.44
N TYR A 22 -4.76 -0.44 42.38
CA TYR A 22 -3.91 0.10 41.32
C TYR A 22 -4.33 -0.42 39.94
N TYR A 23 -4.63 -1.73 39.82
CA TYR A 23 -5.10 -2.31 38.56
C TYR A 23 -6.50 -1.80 38.15
N ARG A 24 -7.39 -1.54 39.13
CA ARG A 24 -8.74 -1.01 38.87
C ARG A 24 -8.75 0.42 38.30
N GLN A 25 -7.76 1.26 38.63
CA GLN A 25 -7.68 2.61 38.07
C GLN A 25 -7.34 2.62 36.56
N LYS A 26 -6.57 1.64 36.07
CA LYS A 26 -6.17 1.58 34.64
C LYS A 26 -7.28 1.08 33.70
N GLY A 27 -8.36 0.51 34.24
CA GLY A 27 -9.46 -0.10 33.49
C GLY A 27 -10.69 0.79 33.26
N LYS A 28 -10.59 2.11 33.48
CA LYS A 28 -11.70 3.05 33.26
C LYS A 28 -11.24 4.26 32.45
N ILE A 29 -10.97 4.05 31.16
CA ILE A 29 -11.08 5.13 30.18
C ILE A 29 -12.58 5.31 29.93
N ASN A 30 -13.14 6.37 30.50
CA ASN A 30 -14.53 6.77 30.27
C ASN A 30 -14.61 7.42 28.88
N ILE A 31 -15.25 6.75 27.91
CA ILE A 31 -15.76 7.43 26.72
C ILE A 31 -16.97 8.24 27.19
N SER A 32 -16.74 9.53 27.42
CA SER A 32 -17.79 10.51 27.64
C SER A 32 -18.66 10.59 26.38
N LYS A 33 -19.92 10.17 26.49
CA LYS A 33 -21.00 10.73 25.66
C LYS A 33 -21.01 12.23 25.88
N SER A 34 -20.59 12.98 24.87
CA SER A 34 -20.79 14.43 24.77
C SER A 34 -21.96 14.67 23.83
N ASP A 35 -22.81 15.58 24.25
CA ASP A 35 -24.10 15.93 23.69
C ASP A 35 -24.07 16.37 22.23
N SER A 36 -25.21 16.16 21.58
CA SER A 36 -25.59 16.66 20.26
C SER A 36 -25.45 18.19 20.18
N GLN A 37 -24.50 18.67 19.38
CA GLN A 37 -24.55 19.97 18.74
C GLN A 37 -24.29 19.84 17.24
N GLU A 38 -25.22 20.39 16.49
CA GLU A 38 -25.30 20.54 15.05
C GLU A 38 -24.13 21.43 14.56
N ILE A 39 -23.08 20.81 14.00
CA ILE A 39 -21.99 21.52 13.33
C ILE A 39 -21.64 20.76 12.05
N ASN A 40 -21.99 21.40 10.94
CA ASN A 40 -21.53 21.22 9.55
C ASN A 40 -20.70 19.97 9.26
N THR A 41 -21.28 19.09 8.46
CA THR A 41 -20.78 17.84 7.90
C THR A 41 -19.37 17.98 7.30
N SER A 42 -18.36 17.90 8.16
CA SER A 42 -16.99 17.58 7.81
C SER A 42 -16.68 16.21 8.42
N ALA A 43 -17.47 15.22 8.00
CA ALA A 43 -17.16 13.82 8.21
C ALA A 43 -16.09 13.44 7.18
N THR A 44 -14.86 13.27 7.64
CA THR A 44 -13.90 12.24 7.20
C THR A 44 -14.18 11.62 5.82
N LYS A 45 -13.55 12.20 4.78
CA LYS A 45 -13.39 11.59 3.45
C LYS A 45 -12.52 10.33 3.62
N SER A 46 -13.12 9.19 3.94
CA SER A 46 -12.55 7.90 3.54
C SER A 46 -12.73 7.85 2.04
N GLU A 47 -11.74 8.31 1.30
CA GLU A 47 -11.79 8.30 -0.15
C GLU A 47 -11.85 6.86 -0.62
N ILE A 48 -12.97 6.50 -1.26
CA ILE A 48 -13.12 5.19 -1.89
C ILE A 48 -12.12 5.16 -3.05
N CYS A 49 -11.42 4.04 -3.31
CA CYS A 49 -10.40 4.05 -4.36
C CYS A 49 -10.99 4.41 -5.72
N SER A 50 -12.30 4.20 -5.93
CA SER A 50 -13.04 4.69 -7.10
C SER A 50 -12.93 6.20 -7.29
N ASP A 51 -12.99 6.97 -6.21
CA ASP A 51 -13.00 8.43 -6.26
C ASP A 51 -11.59 8.93 -6.57
N ILE A 52 -10.56 8.34 -5.96
CA ILE A 52 -9.15 8.62 -6.26
C ILE A 52 -8.81 8.27 -7.71
N ILE A 53 -9.22 7.09 -8.17
CA ILE A 53 -9.00 6.66 -9.55
C ILE A 53 -9.68 7.63 -10.51
N THR A 54 -10.91 8.07 -10.20
CA THR A 54 -11.65 9.01 -11.06
C THR A 54 -11.03 10.40 -11.06
N GLU A 55 -10.69 10.95 -9.90
CA GLU A 55 -10.10 12.28 -9.76
C GLU A 55 -8.72 12.35 -10.43
N MET A 56 -7.90 11.32 -10.27
CA MET A 56 -6.60 11.23 -10.95
C MET A 56 -6.70 10.87 -12.43
N ALA A 57 -7.80 10.28 -12.90
CA ALA A 57 -8.05 10.02 -14.32
C ALA A 57 -8.59 11.26 -15.06
N THR A 58 -9.15 12.24 -14.37
CA THR A 58 -9.54 13.52 -14.96
C THR A 58 -8.34 14.42 -15.22
N ASP A 59 -7.90 14.44 -16.48
CA ASP A 59 -6.86 15.32 -17.03
C ASP A 59 -5.60 15.41 -16.18
N SER A 60 -4.83 14.32 -16.13
CA SER A 60 -3.51 14.31 -15.50
C SER A 60 -2.55 15.36 -16.10
N GLY A 61 -2.87 15.96 -17.26
CA GLY A 61 -1.96 16.83 -18.02
C GLY A 61 -0.69 16.13 -18.52
N ILE A 62 -0.65 14.79 -18.46
CA ILE A 62 0.53 13.98 -18.80
C ILE A 62 0.50 13.67 -20.29
N SER A 63 1.36 14.33 -21.06
CA SER A 63 1.58 14.00 -22.46
C SER A 63 2.57 12.83 -22.61
N LYS A 64 2.34 11.97 -23.60
CA LYS A 64 3.29 10.91 -23.97
C LYS A 64 4.64 11.49 -24.37
N PHE A 65 5.71 10.90 -23.86
CA PHE A 65 7.09 11.26 -24.21
C PHE A 65 7.39 10.99 -25.68
N ASN A 66 7.93 12.01 -26.37
CA ASN A 66 8.30 11.97 -27.78
C ASN A 66 9.79 12.30 -28.03
N GLY A 67 10.58 12.40 -26.97
CA GLY A 67 12.01 12.69 -27.06
C GLY A 67 12.86 11.45 -27.39
N THR A 68 14.17 11.66 -27.47
CA THR A 68 15.13 10.56 -27.66
C THR A 68 15.21 9.70 -26.42
N ILE A 69 14.84 8.43 -26.55
CA ILE A 69 14.95 7.43 -25.48
C ILE A 69 16.42 7.13 -25.19
N LYS A 70 16.84 7.27 -23.92
CA LYS A 70 18.19 6.85 -23.51
C LYS A 70 18.32 5.34 -23.40
N PRO A 71 19.51 4.76 -23.62
CA PRO A 71 19.75 3.35 -23.34
C PRO A 71 19.49 3.01 -21.86
N ILE A 72 18.93 1.83 -21.59
CA ILE A 72 18.70 1.37 -20.22
C ILE A 72 20.03 1.26 -19.47
N ASN A 73 20.08 1.88 -18.30
CA ASN A 73 21.18 1.82 -17.35
C ASN A 73 20.91 0.75 -16.27
N PHE A 74 21.22 -0.51 -16.57
CA PHE A 74 21.15 -1.60 -15.58
C PHE A 74 22.16 -1.48 -14.42
N ASN A 75 23.03 -0.47 -14.42
CA ASN A 75 23.88 -0.19 -13.26
C ASN A 75 23.20 0.73 -12.24
N SER A 76 22.10 1.41 -12.63
CA SER A 76 21.24 2.14 -11.67
C SER A 76 20.56 1.19 -10.67
N LEU A 77 20.23 -0.03 -11.13
CA LEU A 77 19.71 -1.09 -10.29
C LEU A 77 20.20 -2.47 -10.78
N PRO A 78 21.36 -2.94 -10.29
CA PRO A 78 21.98 -4.18 -10.76
C PRO A 78 21.10 -5.43 -10.65
N ASP A 79 20.24 -5.52 -9.63
CA ASP A 79 19.38 -6.68 -9.38
C ASP A 79 18.35 -6.92 -10.50
N ALA A 80 17.97 -5.85 -11.22
CA ALA A 80 17.08 -5.95 -12.37
C ALA A 80 17.69 -6.72 -13.56
N LYS A 81 19.00 -7.00 -13.54
CA LYS A 81 19.65 -7.84 -14.55
C LYS A 81 19.07 -9.27 -14.59
N SER A 82 18.49 -9.74 -13.49
CA SER A 82 17.78 -11.03 -13.41
C SER A 82 16.60 -11.11 -14.39
N PHE A 83 15.97 -9.98 -14.73
CA PHE A 83 14.85 -9.88 -15.67
C PHE A 83 15.20 -8.99 -16.89
N LYS A 84 16.49 -8.89 -17.23
CA LYS A 84 17.01 -8.01 -18.28
C LYS A 84 16.24 -8.12 -19.60
N THR A 85 15.91 -9.33 -20.03
CA THR A 85 15.26 -9.56 -21.33
C THR A 85 13.86 -8.97 -21.39
N VAL A 86 13.02 -9.22 -20.37
CA VAL A 86 11.64 -8.70 -20.37
C VAL A 86 11.63 -7.18 -20.20
N ILE A 87 12.50 -6.64 -19.34
CA ILE A 87 12.66 -5.19 -19.17
C ILE A 87 13.10 -4.54 -20.48
N ALA A 88 14.13 -5.08 -21.14
CA ALA A 88 14.62 -4.52 -22.40
C ALA A 88 13.61 -4.64 -23.55
N ASN A 89 12.81 -5.70 -23.59
CA ASN A 89 11.78 -5.88 -24.62
C ASN A 89 10.59 -4.94 -24.42
N SER A 90 10.18 -4.71 -23.17
CA SER A 90 9.17 -3.69 -22.84
C SER A 90 9.67 -2.29 -23.19
N TYR A 91 10.90 -1.96 -22.78
CA TYR A 91 11.47 -0.63 -22.97
C TYR A 91 11.60 -0.18 -24.43
N LYS A 92 11.83 -1.13 -25.35
CA LYS A 92 11.84 -0.85 -26.81
C LYS A 92 10.51 -0.33 -27.34
N GLN A 93 9.40 -0.55 -26.62
CA GLN A 93 8.07 -0.05 -26.99
C GLN A 93 7.89 1.44 -26.62
N GLY A 94 8.85 2.02 -25.90
CA GLY A 94 8.83 3.42 -25.48
C GLY A 94 7.92 3.66 -24.28
N ALA A 95 7.41 4.88 -24.15
CA ALA A 95 6.55 5.27 -23.05
C ALA A 95 5.22 4.53 -23.05
N ASN A 96 4.92 3.88 -21.93
CA ASN A 96 3.63 3.23 -21.69
C ASN A 96 3.06 3.55 -20.30
N PHE A 97 3.74 4.38 -19.50
CA PHE A 97 3.31 4.72 -18.14
C PHE A 97 3.80 6.13 -17.76
N ALA A 98 2.97 6.89 -17.04
CA ALA A 98 3.32 8.18 -16.44
C ALA A 98 4.10 9.14 -17.38
N GLY A 99 3.71 9.20 -18.66
CA GLY A 99 4.29 10.09 -19.66
C GLY A 99 5.61 9.59 -20.25
N HIS A 100 6.68 9.56 -19.46
CA HIS A 100 8.04 9.23 -19.92
C HIS A 100 8.63 7.97 -19.27
N TYR A 101 7.80 7.19 -18.59
CA TYR A 101 8.22 5.93 -18.01
C TYR A 101 7.79 4.74 -18.87
N ASN A 102 8.54 3.67 -18.76
CA ASN A 102 8.18 2.35 -19.23
C ASN A 102 7.98 1.42 -18.04
N LEU A 103 6.78 0.88 -17.90
CA LEU A 103 6.43 -0.20 -17.00
C LEU A 103 6.59 -1.52 -17.75
N ALA A 104 7.52 -2.36 -17.28
CA ALA A 104 7.66 -3.75 -17.67
C ALA A 104 7.07 -4.64 -16.57
N PHE A 105 6.38 -5.71 -16.93
CA PHE A 105 5.85 -6.69 -15.98
C PHE A 105 6.02 -8.13 -16.49
N TRP A 106 6.02 -9.09 -15.58
CA TRP A 106 6.16 -10.51 -15.85
C TRP A 106 5.45 -11.35 -14.78
N GLY A 107 5.19 -12.63 -15.07
CA GLY A 107 4.77 -13.59 -14.04
C GLY A 107 5.99 -14.19 -13.33
N CYS A 108 5.87 -14.46 -12.02
CA CYS A 108 6.91 -15.16 -11.24
C CYS A 108 6.50 -16.56 -10.77
N GLY A 109 5.28 -17.00 -11.08
CA GLY A 109 4.71 -18.27 -10.62
C GLY A 109 3.21 -18.17 -10.42
N THR A 110 2.64 -19.10 -9.65
CA THR A 110 1.24 -19.04 -9.22
C THR A 110 1.05 -17.86 -8.28
N ASP A 111 0.00 -17.07 -8.51
CA ASP A 111 -0.42 -15.97 -7.63
C ASP A 111 0.64 -14.89 -7.36
N CYS A 112 1.55 -14.66 -8.31
CA CYS A 112 2.54 -13.60 -8.19
C CYS A 112 2.92 -12.98 -9.54
N PHE A 113 3.26 -11.69 -9.53
CA PHE A 113 3.84 -10.98 -10.68
C PHE A 113 5.10 -10.22 -10.26
N GLY A 114 5.92 -9.81 -11.22
CA GLY A 114 7.00 -8.86 -11.01
C GLY A 114 6.90 -7.70 -11.98
N MET A 115 7.54 -6.58 -11.63
CA MET A 115 7.56 -5.38 -12.45
C MET A 115 8.84 -4.57 -12.29
N ALA A 116 9.10 -3.70 -13.27
CA ALA A 116 10.11 -2.66 -13.22
C ALA A 116 9.60 -1.39 -13.92
N ILE A 117 9.93 -0.23 -13.37
CA ILE A 117 9.65 1.07 -13.97
C ILE A 117 10.98 1.70 -14.37
N THR A 118 11.11 2.05 -15.65
CA THR A 118 12.32 2.66 -16.21
C THR A 118 12.00 4.03 -16.78
N ASP A 119 12.77 5.04 -16.40
CA ASP A 119 12.69 6.41 -16.92
C ASP A 119 13.37 6.48 -18.29
N LEU A 120 12.64 6.91 -19.35
CA LEU A 120 13.17 7.02 -20.72
C LEU A 120 14.13 8.19 -20.92
N ILE A 121 14.07 9.22 -20.07
CA ILE A 121 14.91 10.42 -20.12
C ILE A 121 16.28 10.14 -19.54
N THR A 122 16.37 9.34 -18.47
CA THR A 122 17.64 8.99 -17.82
C THR A 122 18.15 7.61 -18.21
N GLY A 123 17.27 6.69 -18.58
CA GLY A 123 17.56 5.26 -18.75
C GLY A 123 17.61 4.50 -17.43
N ASN A 124 17.39 5.15 -16.29
CA ASN A 124 17.50 4.52 -14.97
C ASN A 124 16.25 3.71 -14.64
N ILE A 125 16.45 2.60 -13.94
CA ILE A 125 15.38 1.81 -13.33
C ILE A 125 15.07 2.47 -11.99
N VAL A 126 13.85 2.98 -11.86
CA VAL A 126 13.41 3.78 -10.70
C VAL A 126 12.58 2.96 -9.71
N GLU A 127 11.98 1.87 -10.17
CA GLU A 127 11.25 0.92 -9.33
C GLU A 127 11.49 -0.49 -9.86
N TYR A 128 11.58 -1.47 -8.96
CA TYR A 128 11.79 -2.87 -9.31
C TYR A 128 11.31 -3.77 -8.18
N SER A 129 10.30 -4.55 -8.50
CA SER A 129 9.81 -5.60 -7.63
C SER A 129 9.79 -6.89 -8.42
N PRO A 130 10.78 -7.78 -8.22
CA PRO A 130 10.85 -9.03 -8.97
C PRO A 130 9.74 -10.01 -8.64
N VAL A 131 9.16 -9.87 -7.46
CA VAL A 131 8.12 -10.73 -6.90
C VAL A 131 7.18 -9.88 -6.04
N HIS A 132 5.92 -9.84 -6.43
CA HIS A 132 4.77 -9.38 -5.66
C HIS A 132 3.81 -10.56 -5.52
N GLU A 133 3.77 -11.13 -4.32
CA GLU A 133 2.91 -12.27 -3.99
C GLU A 133 1.50 -11.81 -3.62
N GLY A 134 0.49 -12.60 -3.95
CA GLY A 134 -0.89 -12.33 -3.56
C GLY A 134 -1.58 -11.27 -4.43
N TYR A 135 -0.90 -10.74 -5.44
CA TYR A 135 -1.44 -9.70 -6.31
C TYR A 135 -1.19 -10.00 -7.79
N TYR A 136 -1.98 -9.36 -8.65
CA TYR A 136 -1.70 -9.22 -10.07
C TYR A 136 -1.89 -7.77 -10.51
N LEU A 137 -1.22 -7.39 -11.60
CA LEU A 137 -1.37 -6.07 -12.20
C LEU A 137 -2.81 -5.94 -12.74
N GLY A 138 -3.63 -5.15 -12.04
CA GLY A 138 -5.03 -4.92 -12.35
C GLY A 138 -5.24 -3.85 -13.43
N GLY A 139 -4.30 -2.91 -13.56
CA GLY A 139 -4.32 -1.89 -14.60
C GLY A 139 -3.32 -0.75 -14.35
N TYR A 140 -3.04 -0.02 -15.42
CA TYR A 140 -2.27 1.22 -15.47
C TYR A 140 -2.57 1.94 -16.79
N GLU A 141 -2.35 3.25 -16.87
CA GLU A 141 -2.53 4.03 -18.10
C GLU A 141 -1.29 4.86 -18.44
N PRO A 142 -0.99 5.09 -19.74
CA PRO A 142 0.19 5.86 -20.15
C PRO A 142 0.21 7.32 -19.70
N ASP A 143 -0.97 7.92 -19.56
CA ASP A 143 -1.26 9.31 -19.21
C ASP A 143 -1.68 9.46 -17.75
N ASN A 144 -1.47 8.44 -16.92
CA ASN A 144 -1.67 8.50 -15.48
C ASN A 144 -0.43 7.95 -14.74
N ARG A 145 -0.31 8.28 -13.46
CA ARG A 145 0.72 7.80 -12.52
C ARG A 145 0.26 6.63 -11.68
N LEU A 146 -0.96 6.14 -11.91
CA LEU A 146 -1.56 5.09 -11.10
C LEU A 146 -1.22 3.66 -11.57
N ILE A 147 -0.88 2.82 -10.61
CA ILE A 147 -0.79 1.36 -10.74
C ILE A 147 -1.83 0.75 -9.82
N ILE A 148 -2.68 -0.10 -10.38
CA ILE A 148 -3.70 -0.84 -9.64
C ILE A 148 -3.24 -2.28 -9.48
N LEU A 149 -3.13 -2.74 -8.24
CA LEU A 149 -2.85 -4.13 -7.90
C LEU A 149 -4.10 -4.75 -7.31
N ASN A 150 -4.60 -5.79 -7.96
CA ASN A 150 -5.74 -6.54 -7.47
C ASN A 150 -5.27 -7.77 -6.70
N PRO A 151 -5.93 -8.13 -5.60
CA PRO A 151 -5.60 -9.32 -4.86
C PRO A 151 -6.00 -10.59 -5.62
N VAL A 152 -5.25 -11.67 -5.42
CA VAL A 152 -5.59 -13.01 -5.94
C VAL A 152 -6.62 -13.72 -5.04
N ASN A 153 -6.68 -13.36 -3.76
CA ASN A 153 -7.54 -13.98 -2.76
C ASN A 153 -8.62 -13.01 -2.28
N ALA A 154 -9.83 -13.54 -2.13
CA ALA A 154 -10.94 -12.81 -1.51
C ALA A 154 -10.60 -12.37 -0.08
N GLY A 155 -11.10 -11.20 0.32
CA GLY A 155 -10.86 -10.61 1.64
C GLY A 155 -9.53 -9.86 1.77
N MET A 156 -8.70 -9.85 0.72
CA MET A 156 -7.58 -8.91 0.62
C MET A 156 -8.03 -7.60 -0.05
N GLU A 157 -7.26 -6.55 0.19
CA GLU A 157 -7.54 -5.22 -0.33
C GLU A 157 -6.87 -5.03 -1.70
N ARG A 158 -7.58 -4.43 -2.65
CA ARG A 158 -6.96 -3.81 -3.83
C ARG A 158 -6.07 -2.68 -3.36
N GLN A 159 -4.87 -2.58 -3.93
CA GLN A 159 -3.93 -1.50 -3.66
C GLN A 159 -3.79 -0.61 -4.89
N VAL A 160 -3.78 0.70 -4.68
CA VAL A 160 -3.57 1.71 -5.72
C VAL A 160 -2.34 2.52 -5.34
N TYR A 161 -1.33 2.44 -6.19
CA TYR A 161 -0.07 3.17 -6.04
C TYR A 161 0.00 4.31 -7.03
N SER A 162 0.60 5.43 -6.63
CA SER A 162 0.95 6.54 -7.53
C SER A 162 2.46 6.67 -7.63
N LEU A 163 2.93 6.91 -8.86
CA LEU A 163 4.33 7.25 -9.11
C LEU A 163 4.63 8.66 -8.59
N SER A 164 5.50 8.75 -7.59
CA SER A 164 5.99 10.03 -7.07
C SER A 164 7.17 10.51 -7.92
N GLU A 165 7.12 11.77 -8.37
CA GLU A 165 8.28 12.44 -8.98
C GLU A 165 9.30 12.92 -7.93
N SER A 166 8.93 12.87 -6.64
CA SER A 166 9.78 13.40 -5.58
C SER A 166 10.76 12.34 -5.07
N ASN A 167 12.04 12.65 -5.16
CA ASN A 167 13.14 11.83 -4.67
C ASN A 167 13.31 11.90 -3.13
N ILE A 168 12.25 12.27 -2.40
CA ILE A 168 12.39 12.73 -1.00
C ILE A 168 12.57 11.56 -0.03
N GLN A 169 12.20 10.32 -0.40
CA GLN A 169 12.34 9.16 0.51
C GLN A 169 12.78 7.83 -0.16
N ASN A 170 13.41 7.86 -1.33
CA ASN A 170 13.81 6.67 -2.11
C ASN A 170 12.66 5.71 -2.48
N ASN A 171 11.41 6.03 -2.15
CA ASN A 171 10.25 5.26 -2.54
C ASN A 171 9.55 5.95 -3.70
N VAL A 172 9.60 5.32 -4.87
CA VAL A 172 9.11 5.87 -6.13
C VAL A 172 7.60 5.58 -6.31
N LEU A 173 7.07 4.57 -5.60
CA LEU A 173 5.64 4.27 -5.56
C LEU A 173 5.04 4.55 -4.17
N GLU A 174 4.07 5.46 -4.13
CA GLU A 174 3.32 5.80 -2.92
C GLU A 174 1.97 5.09 -2.93
N LEU A 175 1.63 4.38 -1.85
CA LEU A 175 0.29 3.81 -1.67
C LEU A 175 -0.69 4.96 -1.44
N VAL A 176 -1.61 5.17 -2.38
CA VAL A 176 -2.61 6.24 -2.31
C VAL A 176 -3.93 5.72 -1.75
N CYS A 177 -4.29 4.47 -2.04
CA CYS A 177 -5.51 3.86 -1.56
C CYS A 177 -5.38 2.34 -1.40
N SER A 178 -6.11 1.80 -0.42
CA SER A 178 -6.32 0.37 -0.23
C SER A 178 -7.78 0.14 0.17
N GLU A 179 -8.49 -0.75 -0.54
CA GLU A 179 -9.90 -1.06 -0.26
C GLU A 179 -10.20 -2.54 -0.45
N ILE A 180 -11.09 -3.12 0.35
CA ILE A 180 -11.53 -4.51 0.16
C ILE A 180 -12.12 -4.64 -1.25
N SER A 181 -11.53 -5.54 -2.06
CA SER A 181 -12.01 -5.80 -3.42
C SER A 181 -13.44 -6.37 -3.35
N GLN A 182 -14.46 -5.51 -3.56
CA GLN A 182 -15.86 -5.95 -3.55
C GLN A 182 -16.19 -6.94 -4.68
N LYS A 183 -15.34 -6.99 -5.72
CA LYS A 183 -15.53 -7.87 -6.90
C LYS A 183 -15.27 -9.35 -6.59
N ASP A 184 -14.59 -9.66 -5.49
CA ASP A 184 -14.20 -11.03 -5.12
C ASP A 184 -15.02 -11.60 -3.94
N MET A 185 -16.13 -10.95 -3.58
CA MET A 185 -17.18 -11.57 -2.76
C MET A 185 -17.98 -12.59 -3.62
N TYR A 186 -17.29 -13.67 -4.03
CA TYR A 186 -17.75 -14.99 -4.48
C TYR A 186 -19.13 -15.06 -5.19
N PRO A 187 -19.25 -15.49 -6.47
CA PRO A 187 -20.44 -16.27 -6.82
C PRO A 187 -20.34 -17.58 -6.07
N GLN A 188 -21.20 -17.78 -5.07
CA GLN A 188 -21.45 -19.09 -4.45
C GLN A 188 -21.52 -20.12 -5.57
N ILE A 189 -20.55 -21.04 -5.62
CA ILE A 189 -20.61 -22.18 -6.53
C ILE A 189 -21.79 -23.01 -6.04
N ILE A 190 -22.94 -22.78 -6.66
CA ILE A 190 -24.02 -23.77 -6.71
C ILE A 190 -23.52 -24.81 -7.71
N ASN A 191 -23.09 -25.96 -7.18
CA ASN A 191 -23.24 -27.29 -7.79
C ASN A 191 -22.90 -28.35 -6.75
#